data_AF-A0A950SSU0-F1
#
_entry.id   AF-A0A950SSU0-F1
#
_cell.length_a   1.000
_cell.length_b   1.000
_cell.length_c   1.000
_cell.angle_alpha   90.00
_cell.angle_beta   90.00
_cell.angle_gamma   90.00
#
_symmetry.space_group_name_H-M   'P 1'
#
loop_
_entity.id
_entity.type
_entity.pdbx_description
1 polymer ?
#
loop_
_entity_poly.entity_id
_entity_poly.type
_entity_poly.pdbx_seq_one_letter_code
_entity_poly.pdbx_strand_id
1 'polypeptide(L)'
;MPISEMGLYRVTDGTRTALAAAGPLNPVEFADVRTTPEKLQPIAAATGGGVFWAGTGDIPEIRRVSPDRSAAGRNWMGFRANGDYTVTGFSQTPLLPGIAALLLIVGSLLAAWRREGS
;
A
#
# COMPACT_ATOMS: atom_id res chain seq x y z
N MET A 1 -20.97 1.16 40.84
CA MET A 1 -19.59 1.55 41.16
C MET A 1 -19.28 2.84 40.39
N PRO A 2 -18.72 3.88 41.03
CA PRO A 2 -18.31 5.08 40.30
C PRO A 2 -17.14 4.72 39.36
N ILE A 3 -17.19 5.27 38.15
CA ILE A 3 -16.21 5.02 37.09
C ILE A 3 -15.27 6.22 37.04
N SER A 4 -13.96 5.99 37.10
CA SER A 4 -12.94 7.04 37.19
C SER A 4 -12.13 7.25 35.92
N GLU A 5 -12.35 6.46 34.87
CA GLU A 5 -11.65 6.54 33.60
C GLU A 5 -12.61 6.81 32.44
N MET A 6 -12.13 7.50 31.40
CA MET A 6 -12.92 7.84 30.21
C MET A 6 -12.91 6.66 29.24
N GLY A 7 -14.07 6.29 28.71
CA GLY A 7 -14.16 5.17 27.75
C GLY A 7 -15.56 4.68 27.45
N LEU A 8 -15.66 3.73 26.53
CA LEU A 8 -16.90 3.02 26.21
C LEU A 8 -17.02 1.80 27.11
N TYR A 9 -17.99 1.81 28.02
CA TYR A 9 -18.23 0.71 28.94
C TYR A 9 -19.38 -0.16 28.44
N ARG A 10 -19.15 -1.47 28.45
CA ARG A 10 -20.19 -2.47 28.17
C ARG A 10 -20.83 -2.89 29.49
N VAL A 11 -22.12 -2.64 29.63
CA VAL A 11 -22.91 -3.08 30.78
C VAL A 11 -23.81 -4.24 30.35
N THR A 12 -23.80 -5.33 31.12
CA THR A 12 -24.63 -6.51 30.86
C THR A 12 -25.40 -6.92 32.10
N ASP A 13 -26.66 -7.31 31.89
CA ASP A 13 -27.59 -7.86 32.89
C ASP A 13 -27.85 -9.36 32.58
N GLY A 14 -26.92 -10.02 31.87
CA GLY A 14 -27.07 -11.43 31.46
C GLY A 14 -28.08 -11.68 30.34
N THR A 15 -29.12 -10.85 30.19
CA THR A 15 -30.13 -10.94 29.12
C THR A 15 -30.04 -9.80 28.10
N ARG A 16 -29.51 -8.65 28.52
CA ARG A 16 -29.42 -7.42 27.72
C ARG A 16 -28.04 -6.81 27.90
N THR A 17 -27.46 -6.36 26.79
CA THR A 17 -26.17 -5.65 26.77
C THR A 17 -26.39 -4.23 26.25
N ALA A 18 -25.90 -3.24 26.98
CA ALA A 18 -25.91 -1.83 26.58
C ALA A 18 -24.49 -1.26 26.56
N LEU A 19 -24.25 -0.30 25.67
CA LEU A 19 -23.00 0.45 25.61
C LEU A 19 -23.24 1.82 26.25
N ALA A 20 -22.49 2.13 27.29
CA ALA A 20 -22.52 3.42 27.97
C ALA A 20 -21.18 4.13 27.74
N ALA A 21 -21.20 5.28 27.07
CA ALA A 21 -20.05 6.15 27.00
C ALA A 21 -19.91 6.90 28.34
N ALA A 22 -18.82 6.67 29.05
CA ALA A 22 -18.46 7.45 30.24
C ALA A 22 -17.38 8.46 29.82
N GLY A 23 -17.76 9.73 29.72
CA GLY A 23 -16.89 10.81 29.28
C GLY A 23 -17.63 12.15 29.25
N PRO A 24 -16.92 13.27 29.10
CA PRO A 24 -17.51 14.60 29.06
C PRO A 24 -18.55 14.72 27.92
N LEU A 25 -19.64 15.46 28.17
CA LEU A 25 -20.71 15.70 27.18
C LEU A 25 -20.21 16.35 25.88
N ASN A 26 -19.03 16.99 25.94
CA ASN A 26 -18.33 17.57 24.80
C ASN A 26 -16.90 16.97 24.70
N PRO A 27 -16.74 15.84 24.00
CA PRO A 27 -15.41 15.24 23.79
C PRO A 27 -14.52 16.19 22.99
N VAL A 28 -13.24 16.23 23.31
CA VAL A 28 -12.27 17.13 22.64
C VAL A 28 -12.12 16.81 21.15
N GLU A 29 -12.38 15.57 20.76
CA GLU A 29 -12.39 15.09 19.38
C GLU A 29 -13.49 15.74 18.53
N PHE A 30 -14.56 16.21 19.17
CA PHE A 30 -15.69 16.90 18.52
C PHE A 30 -15.69 18.41 18.74
N ALA A 31 -14.68 18.95 19.45
CA ALA A 31 -14.61 20.38 19.75
C ALA A 31 -14.44 21.25 18.49
N ASP A 32 -13.82 20.71 17.42
CA ASP A 32 -13.66 21.41 16.15
C ASP A 32 -13.56 20.41 14.98
N VAL A 33 -14.70 20.11 14.35
CA VAL A 33 -14.83 19.15 13.24
C VAL A 33 -14.70 19.84 11.87
N ARG A 34 -14.07 21.03 11.83
CA ARG A 34 -13.83 21.72 10.55
C ARG A 34 -12.57 21.16 9.91
N THR A 35 -12.65 20.88 8.61
CA THR A 35 -11.47 20.49 7.84
C THR A 35 -10.62 21.72 7.54
N THR A 36 -9.33 21.66 7.90
CA THR A 36 -8.37 22.77 7.76
C THR A 36 -7.04 22.30 7.18
N PRO A 37 -6.46 23.01 6.19
CA PRO A 37 -5.07 22.79 5.80
C PRO A 37 -4.07 23.40 6.79
N GLU A 38 -4.47 24.40 7.59
CA GLU A 38 -3.58 25.26 8.38
C GLU A 38 -2.70 24.48 9.36
N LYS A 39 -3.23 23.41 9.95
CA LYS A 39 -2.49 22.58 10.93
C LYS A 39 -1.35 21.80 10.28
N LEU A 40 -1.50 21.38 9.02
CA LEU A 40 -0.52 20.54 8.30
C LEU A 40 0.36 21.35 7.34
N GLN A 41 -0.04 22.58 7.00
CA GLN A 41 0.69 23.45 6.08
C GLN A 41 2.18 23.66 6.45
N PRO A 42 2.57 23.86 7.73
CA PRO A 42 3.98 24.03 8.09
C PRO A 42 4.81 22.77 7.80
N ILE A 43 4.23 21.59 8.04
CA ILE A 43 4.89 20.30 7.82
C ILE A 43 5.02 20.03 6.31
N ALA A 44 3.95 20.31 5.55
CA ALA A 44 3.97 20.18 4.10
C ALA A 44 5.05 21.08 3.48
N ALA A 45 5.18 22.33 3.94
CA ALA A 45 6.23 23.24 3.48
C ALA A 45 7.64 22.76 3.85
N ALA A 46 7.86 22.31 5.09
CA ALA A 46 9.16 21.83 5.57
C ALA A 46 9.64 20.56 4.85
N THR A 47 8.70 19.73 4.36
CA THR A 47 9.00 18.46 3.68
C THR A 47 8.95 18.55 2.15
N GLY A 48 8.61 19.72 1.60
CA GLY A 48 8.40 19.91 0.16
C GLY A 48 7.17 19.19 -0.39
N GLY A 49 6.24 18.79 0.48
CA GLY A 49 4.97 18.15 0.16
C GLY A 49 3.83 19.15 -0.05
N GLY A 50 2.59 18.65 -0.05
CA GLY A 50 1.39 19.45 -0.30
C GLY A 50 0.15 18.92 0.40
N VAL A 51 -0.85 19.79 0.57
CA VAL A 51 -2.17 19.46 1.13
C VAL A 51 -3.18 19.41 0.00
N PHE A 52 -3.91 18.30 -0.09
CA PHE A 52 -4.88 18.05 -1.14
C PHE A 52 -6.23 17.69 -0.53
N TRP A 53 -7.30 18.22 -1.10
CA TRP A 53 -8.66 17.91 -0.68
C TRP A 53 -9.11 16.61 -1.33
N ALA A 54 -9.47 15.62 -0.50
CA ALA A 54 -10.08 14.38 -0.97
C ALA A 54 -11.61 14.52 -0.93
N GLY A 55 -12.30 14.20 -2.03
CA GLY A 55 -13.75 14.32 -2.16
C GLY A 55 -14.21 14.03 -3.59
N THR A 56 -15.33 14.60 -4.02
CA THR A 56 -15.90 14.43 -5.37
C THR A 56 -15.10 15.12 -6.49
N GLY A 57 -13.99 15.79 -6.15
CA GLY A 57 -13.10 16.46 -7.11
C GLY A 57 -11.99 15.56 -7.64
N ASP A 58 -11.12 16.15 -8.46
CA ASP A 58 -9.97 15.45 -9.03
C ASP A 58 -9.00 14.99 -7.94
N ILE A 59 -8.80 13.67 -7.87
CA ILE A 59 -7.81 13.06 -6.99
C ILE A 59 -6.42 13.32 -7.59
N PRO A 60 -5.45 13.82 -6.79
CA PRO A 60 -4.10 14.07 -7.30
C PRO A 60 -3.44 12.77 -7.76
N GLU A 61 -2.69 12.85 -8.85
CA GLU A 61 -1.89 11.73 -9.33
C GLU A 61 -0.82 11.37 -8.30
N ILE A 62 -0.63 10.08 -8.04
CA ILE A 62 0.38 9.59 -7.12
C ILE A 62 1.67 9.27 -7.88
N ARG A 63 2.78 9.88 -7.48
CA ARG A 63 4.10 9.68 -8.10
C ARG A 63 5.14 9.22 -7.09
N ARG A 64 6.14 8.46 -7.54
CA ARG A 64 7.35 8.19 -6.75
C ARG A 64 8.41 9.26 -7.03
N VAL A 65 8.93 9.86 -5.97
CA VAL A 65 9.96 10.92 -6.06
C VAL A 65 11.19 10.57 -5.26
N SER A 66 12.35 11.09 -5.69
CA SER A 66 13.59 11.02 -4.93
C SER A 66 13.51 11.84 -3.64
N PRO A 67 14.28 11.47 -2.61
CA PRO A 67 14.42 12.21 -1.34
C PRO A 67 14.56 13.73 -1.44
N ASP A 68 15.32 14.19 -2.43
CA ASP A 68 15.78 15.59 -2.54
C ASP A 68 14.93 16.42 -3.52
N ARG A 69 13.76 15.90 -3.92
CA ARG A 69 12.85 16.55 -4.88
C ARG A 69 11.55 16.95 -4.20
N SER A 70 10.91 17.99 -4.71
CA SER A 70 9.56 18.36 -4.30
C SER A 70 8.63 17.15 -4.38
N ALA A 71 7.86 16.93 -3.32
CA ALA A 71 6.93 15.82 -3.16
C ALA A 71 5.48 16.23 -3.42
N ALA A 72 5.26 17.35 -4.11
CA ALA A 72 3.93 17.79 -4.55
C ALA A 72 4.02 18.76 -5.73
N GLY A 73 2.94 18.84 -6.51
CA GLY A 73 2.72 19.84 -7.54
C GLY A 73 1.23 20.14 -7.71
N ARG A 74 0.87 20.82 -8.81
CA ARG A 74 -0.49 21.34 -9.02
C ARG A 74 -1.59 20.27 -8.89
N ASN A 75 -1.40 19.11 -9.52
CA ASN A 75 -2.38 18.00 -9.55
C ASN A 75 -1.73 16.64 -9.20
N TRP A 76 -0.62 16.62 -8.45
CA TRP A 76 0.04 15.37 -8.10
C TRP A 76 0.73 15.43 -6.74
N MET A 77 0.76 14.29 -6.05
CA MET A 77 1.41 14.06 -4.76
C MET A 77 2.52 13.02 -4.91
N GLY A 78 3.67 13.29 -4.31
CA GLY A 78 4.85 12.44 -4.32
C GLY A 78 4.98 11.60 -3.05
N PHE A 79 5.26 10.31 -3.23
CA PHE A 79 5.78 9.44 -2.16
C PHE A 79 7.27 9.21 -2.37
N ARG A 80 8.03 9.31 -1.27
CA ARG A 80 9.46 9.02 -1.29
C ARG A 80 9.68 7.56 -1.68
N ALA A 81 10.50 7.34 -2.71
CA ALA A 81 10.92 5.99 -3.06
C ALA A 81 11.94 5.50 -2.02
N ASN A 82 11.52 4.61 -1.12
CA ASN A 82 12.38 4.03 -0.08
C ASN A 82 13.16 2.79 -0.54
N GLY A 83 13.17 2.48 -1.86
CA GLY A 83 13.87 1.31 -2.39
C GLY A 83 13.14 -0.02 -2.15
N ASP A 84 11.90 0.00 -1.66
CA ASP A 84 11.07 -1.20 -1.58
C ASP A 84 10.61 -1.62 -2.97
N TYR A 85 11.34 -2.57 -3.55
CA TYR A 85 10.98 -3.26 -4.77
C TYR A 85 10.50 -4.66 -4.38
N THR A 86 9.20 -4.94 -4.54
CA THR A 86 8.72 -6.33 -4.54
C THR A 86 9.19 -6.95 -5.86
N VAL A 87 10.21 -7.80 -5.81
CA VAL A 87 10.68 -8.57 -6.98
C VAL A 87 9.63 -9.63 -7.31
N THR A 88 8.63 -9.28 -8.11
CA THR A 88 7.57 -10.20 -8.55
C THR A 88 7.88 -10.90 -9.88
N GLY A 89 8.99 -10.57 -10.54
CA GLY A 89 9.31 -11.08 -11.87
C GLY A 89 10.47 -12.08 -11.86
N PHE A 90 10.17 -13.37 -11.70
CA PHE A 90 11.11 -14.39 -12.19
C PHE A 90 10.94 -14.48 -13.71
N SER A 91 11.79 -13.76 -14.46
CA SER A 91 11.81 -13.87 -15.93
C SER A 91 12.66 -15.09 -16.32
N GLN A 92 12.02 -16.20 -16.66
CA GLN A 92 12.71 -17.34 -17.26
C GLN A 92 13.02 -17.00 -18.72
N THR A 93 14.30 -16.73 -19.01
CA THR A 93 14.77 -16.60 -20.39
C THR A 93 15.09 -18.01 -20.91
N PRO A 94 14.39 -18.51 -21.94
CA PRO A 94 14.69 -19.83 -22.48
C PRO A 94 16.09 -19.83 -23.12
N LEU A 95 16.93 -20.80 -22.73
CA LEU A 95 18.31 -20.95 -23.23
C LEU A 95 18.37 -21.28 -24.73
N LEU A 96 17.30 -21.87 -25.28
CA LEU A 96 17.22 -22.29 -26.66
C LEU A 96 15.75 -22.37 -27.13
N PRO A 97 15.47 -22.10 -28.42
CA PRO A 97 14.12 -22.23 -28.97
C PRO A 97 13.58 -23.65 -28.80
N GLY A 98 12.29 -23.82 -28.50
CA GLY A 98 11.69 -25.14 -28.27
C GLY A 98 11.87 -26.13 -29.43
N ILE A 99 11.88 -25.62 -30.68
CA ILE A 99 12.13 -26.44 -31.87
C ILE A 99 13.57 -26.99 -31.88
N ALA A 100 14.56 -26.19 -31.47
CA ALA A 100 15.94 -26.64 -31.39
C ALA A 100 16.13 -27.74 -30.31
N ALA A 101 15.44 -27.60 -29.17
CA ALA A 101 15.41 -28.63 -28.13
C ALA A 101 14.85 -29.95 -28.68
N LEU A 102 13.72 -29.89 -29.38
CA LEU A 102 13.06 -31.05 -29.96
C LEU A 102 13.96 -31.77 -30.97
N LEU A 103 14.62 -31.02 -31.86
CA LEU A 103 15.55 -31.59 -32.83
C LEU A 103 16.75 -32.26 -32.17
N LEU A 104 17.30 -31.67 -31.10
CA LEU A 104 18.39 -32.28 -30.33
C LEU A 104 17.95 -33.60 -29.67
N ILE A 105 16.76 -33.63 -29.08
CA ILE A 105 16.22 -34.85 -28.44
C ILE A 105 15.99 -35.95 -29.48
N VAL A 106 15.30 -35.65 -30.58
CA VAL A 106 15.04 -36.63 -31.63
C VAL A 106 16.34 -37.10 -32.27
N GLY A 107 17.27 -36.19 -32.56
CA GLY A 107 18.56 -36.52 -33.14
C GLY A 107 19.42 -37.40 -32.24
N SER A 108 19.44 -37.13 -30.93
CA SER A 108 20.18 -37.95 -29.96
C SER A 108 19.57 -39.34 -29.78
N LEU A 109 18.24 -39.47 -29.77
CA LEU A 109 17.56 -40.77 -29.75
C LEU A 109 17.86 -41.60 -31.00
N LEU A 110 17.83 -40.99 -32.19
CA LEU A 110 18.18 -41.68 -33.45
C LEU A 110 19.66 -42.12 -33.46
N ALA A 111 20.56 -41.29 -32.94
CA ALA A 111 21.98 -41.63 -32.85
C ALA A 111 22.25 -42.78 -31.87
N ALA A 112 21.57 -42.79 -30.71
CA ALA A 112 21.63 -43.88 -29.74
C ALA A 112 21.09 -45.18 -30.33
N TRP A 113 19.91 -45.14 -30.97
CA TRP A 113 19.30 -46.29 -31.62
C TRP A 113 20.19 -46.88 -32.72
N ARG A 114 20.83 -46.03 -33.52
CA ARG A 114 21.76 -46.48 -34.57
C ARG A 114 23.03 -47.12 -34.00
N ARG A 115 23.50 -46.68 -32.82
CA ARG A 115 24.64 -47.29 -32.10
C ARG A 115 24.31 -48.63 -31.45
N GLU A 116 23.07 -48.83 -31.02
CA GLU A 116 22.62 -50.08 -30.39
C GLU A 116 22.15 -51.12 -31.41
N GLY A 117 21.65 -50.67 -32.57
CA GLY A 117 21.20 -51.52 -33.68
C GLY A 117 22.27 -51.86 -34.72
N SER A 118 23.52 -51.41 -34.53
CA SER A 118 24.70 -51.81 -35.32
C SER A 118 25.64 -52.66 -34.47
#